data_AF-A0AAX6GAS9-F1
#
_entry.id   AF-A0AAX6GAS9-F1
#
_cell.length_a   1.000
_cell.length_b   1.000
_cell.length_c   1.000
_cell.angle_alpha   90.00
_cell.angle_beta   90.00
_cell.angle_gamma   90.00
#
_symmetry.space_group_name_H-M   'P 1'
#
loop_
_entity.id
_entity.type
_entity.pdbx_description
1 polymer ?
#
loop_
_entity_poly.entity_id
_entity_poly.type
_entity_poly.pdbx_seq_one_letter_code
_entity_poly.pdbx_strand_id
1 'polypeptide(L)'
;MDTVKSFKGYGKVDEADNREFQRTTRKRLILIASSAVILLVIVVGVVIGVVANKRGGGGGDDDDSDRSPSTSATSIKAMCSVTRYPDACFSSVSSLKEAGSTSDPEELFKLSLRVAADAVSRASSLPDTFAVPANDARLAAALRDCRELFDDAVGRLNDSIASLGAAAGGGKVLTDSKIGDLKSWLSAAVTDQETCLDGFEGTTGGLREKMEAAMTNSTQFTSNSLAIVAGILGILRDLDIPIHRKLLSSSSSALLPKWVLGSHRRALLQAAPGELKPNVTVAKDGSGQFATIGEAVQLVPKKSPFPFVIYVKEGVYEENVVVEKSKWNVMFFGDGMYKTVVTGSLNFIDGTPTFSTATFATVGKGFMARDMGFKNTAGPEKHQAVAFRSGADRSVYYRCSFEAFQDTLYVHALRQFYRECDISGTIDFIFGDATAVFQKCTIRPRQPLANQRNIITAQGKKDPNESTGISIQGCTIAPYSTDVTAQTYLGRPWKNYSTTIVMQTEIGAVVDREGWLAWTPGVAPPDTINYAEFQNTGPGSMVEGRVKWAGYRPEISAEEASKYTVHAFLDGSEWIDQSGATYESTL
;
A
#
# COMPACT_ATOMS: atom_id res chain seq x y z
N MET A 1 13.79 43.80 20.47
CA MET A 1 12.48 44.10 19.86
C MET A 1 12.70 44.03 18.35
N ASP A 2 12.29 42.93 17.74
CA ASP A 2 11.76 42.92 16.38
C ASP A 2 11.11 41.55 16.14
N THR A 3 9.90 41.64 15.60
CA THR A 3 8.79 40.72 15.81
C THR A 3 8.80 39.51 14.87
N VAL A 4 8.60 38.36 15.49
CA VAL A 4 8.12 37.08 14.97
C VAL A 4 7.14 37.25 13.79
N LYS A 5 7.54 36.77 12.61
CA LYS A 5 6.61 36.48 11.51
C LYS A 5 5.84 35.21 11.88
N SER A 6 4.64 35.43 12.40
CA SER A 6 3.62 34.42 12.66
C SER A 6 3.25 33.68 11.36
N PHE A 7 3.54 32.38 11.33
CA PHE A 7 3.03 31.46 10.33
C PHE A 7 1.51 31.28 10.55
N LYS A 8 0.75 31.39 9.46
CA LYS A 8 -0.71 31.26 9.44
C LYS A 8 -1.16 29.92 10.03
N GLY A 9 -1.90 29.99 11.13
CA GLY A 9 -2.74 28.90 11.61
C GLY A 9 -3.94 28.69 10.69
N TYR A 10 -4.27 27.44 10.44
CA TYR A 10 -5.51 27.02 9.80
C TYR A 10 -6.72 27.47 10.63
N GLY A 11 -7.71 28.05 9.96
CA GLY A 11 -9.02 28.34 10.54
C GLY A 11 -9.45 29.80 10.42
N LYS A 12 -9.76 30.25 9.20
CA LYS A 12 -10.79 31.28 8.91
C LYS A 12 -11.18 31.18 7.44
N VAL A 13 -12.47 31.00 7.19
CA VAL A 13 -13.10 30.95 5.86
C VAL A 13 -13.00 32.34 5.22
N ASP A 14 -12.48 32.44 4.00
CA ASP A 14 -12.49 33.68 3.21
C ASP A 14 -13.86 33.84 2.53
N GLU A 15 -14.52 35.00 2.71
CA GLU A 15 -15.82 35.29 2.08
C GLU A 15 -15.71 35.39 0.54
N ALA A 16 -14.50 35.56 0.01
CA ALA A 16 -14.22 35.52 -1.42
C ALA A 16 -14.40 34.11 -2.02
N ASP A 17 -13.94 33.07 -1.32
CA ASP A 17 -14.01 31.67 -1.78
C ASP A 17 -15.45 31.15 -1.87
N ASN A 18 -16.33 31.60 -0.96
CA ASN A 18 -17.75 31.22 -0.97
C ASN A 18 -18.50 31.81 -2.20
N ARG A 19 -18.11 33.02 -2.66
CA ARG A 19 -18.69 33.63 -3.86
C ARG A 19 -18.19 32.96 -5.15
N GLU A 20 -16.93 32.49 -5.14
CA GLU A 20 -16.35 31.75 -6.26
C GLU A 20 -16.93 30.32 -6.37
N PHE A 21 -17.18 29.68 -5.23
CA PHE A 21 -17.88 28.39 -5.13
C PHE A 21 -19.32 28.46 -5.67
N GLN A 22 -20.08 29.51 -5.36
CA GLN A 22 -21.44 29.67 -5.90
C GLN A 22 -21.46 29.92 -7.43
N ARG A 23 -20.46 30.64 -7.96
CA ARG A 23 -20.32 30.85 -9.42
C ARG A 23 -19.93 29.57 -10.15
N THR A 24 -19.00 28.79 -9.62
CA THR A 24 -18.58 27.50 -10.20
C THR A 24 -19.71 26.47 -10.12
N THR A 25 -20.49 26.45 -9.05
CA THR A 25 -21.67 25.58 -8.90
C THR A 25 -22.77 25.92 -9.92
N ARG A 26 -23.07 27.21 -10.14
CA ARG A 26 -24.03 27.63 -11.19
C ARG A 26 -23.56 27.26 -12.60
N LYS A 27 -22.27 27.42 -12.91
CA LYS A 27 -21.70 27.00 -14.20
C LYS A 27 -21.80 25.48 -14.41
N ARG A 28 -21.55 24.67 -13.37
CA ARG A 28 -21.70 23.21 -13.42
C ARG A 28 -23.15 22.79 -13.64
N LEU A 29 -24.12 23.44 -12.99
CA LEU A 29 -25.55 23.15 -13.20
C LEU A 29 -26.01 23.49 -14.63
N ILE A 30 -25.52 24.59 -15.21
CA ILE A 30 -25.83 24.95 -16.62
C ILE A 30 -25.23 23.93 -17.58
N LEU A 31 -24.00 23.47 -17.34
CA LEU A 31 -23.36 22.43 -18.15
C LEU A 31 -24.15 21.11 -18.10
N ILE A 32 -24.52 20.64 -16.90
CA ILE A 32 -25.31 19.41 -16.72
C ILE A 32 -26.66 19.51 -17.44
N ALA A 33 -27.35 20.66 -17.31
CA ALA A 33 -28.61 20.88 -18.00
C ALA A 33 -28.45 20.86 -19.54
N SER A 34 -27.38 21.49 -20.06
CA SER A 34 -27.10 21.49 -21.50
C SER A 34 -26.76 20.09 -22.03
N SER A 35 -25.99 19.29 -21.28
CA SER A 35 -25.64 17.92 -21.65
C SER A 35 -26.85 17.00 -21.64
N ALA A 36 -27.77 17.16 -20.68
CA ALA A 36 -29.01 16.39 -20.62
C ALA A 36 -29.91 16.66 -21.83
N VAL A 37 -30.02 17.92 -22.27
CA VAL A 37 -30.79 18.29 -23.47
C VAL A 37 -30.19 17.70 -24.74
N ILE A 38 -28.86 17.76 -24.90
CA ILE A 38 -28.16 17.18 -26.06
C ILE A 38 -28.38 15.66 -26.11
N LEU A 39 -28.29 14.98 -24.97
CA LEU A 39 -28.49 13.53 -24.88
C LEU A 39 -29.93 13.15 -25.27
N LEU A 40 -30.92 13.95 -24.85
CA LEU A 40 -32.33 13.75 -25.22
C LEU A 40 -32.57 13.92 -26.73
N VAL A 41 -31.92 14.91 -27.36
CA VAL A 41 -31.98 15.11 -28.82
C VAL A 41 -31.35 13.93 -29.58
N ILE A 42 -30.23 13.40 -29.10
CA ILE A 42 -29.57 12.23 -29.70
C ILE A 42 -30.48 11.00 -29.60
N VAL A 43 -31.08 10.74 -28.43
CA VAL A 43 -32.00 9.59 -28.26
C VAL A 43 -33.21 9.72 -29.18
N VAL A 44 -33.82 10.91 -29.29
CA VAL A 44 -34.95 11.13 -30.19
C VAL A 44 -34.53 10.95 -31.65
N GLY A 45 -33.34 11.43 -32.04
CA GLY A 45 -32.79 11.22 -33.38
C GLY A 45 -32.58 9.75 -33.73
N VAL A 46 -32.04 8.95 -32.80
CA VAL A 46 -31.84 7.51 -32.97
C VAL A 46 -33.18 6.77 -33.09
N VAL A 47 -34.17 7.12 -32.27
CA VAL A 47 -35.49 6.48 -32.32
C VAL A 47 -36.21 6.80 -33.65
N ILE A 48 -36.13 8.04 -34.13
CA ILE A 48 -36.70 8.43 -35.44
C ILE A 48 -35.97 7.72 -36.58
N GLY A 49 -34.64 7.61 -36.53
CA GLY A 49 -33.85 6.89 -37.54
C GLY A 49 -34.19 5.41 -37.63
N VAL A 50 -34.37 4.73 -36.48
CA VAL A 50 -34.73 3.30 -36.43
C VAL A 50 -36.16 3.05 -36.90
N VAL A 51 -37.11 3.96 -36.62
CA VAL A 51 -38.50 3.84 -37.08
C VAL A 51 -38.64 4.15 -38.57
N ALA A 52 -37.84 5.07 -39.11
CA ALA A 52 -37.79 5.36 -40.55
C ALA A 52 -37.18 4.19 -41.35
N ASN A 53 -36.13 3.54 -40.82
CA ASN A 53 -35.48 2.40 -41.48
C ASN A 53 -36.34 1.13 -41.53
N LYS A 54 -37.40 1.05 -40.71
CA LYS A 54 -38.32 -0.11 -40.68
C LYS A 54 -39.45 -0.03 -41.72
N ARG A 55 -39.54 1.05 -42.51
CA ARG A 55 -40.60 1.26 -43.52
C ARG A 55 -40.12 1.34 -44.97
N GLY A 56 -38.83 1.18 -45.24
CA GLY A 56 -38.28 1.24 -46.61
C GLY A 56 -37.26 0.14 -46.87
N GLY A 57 -37.71 -1.12 -46.95
CA GLY A 57 -36.87 -2.25 -47.36
C GLY A 57 -37.24 -2.73 -48.76
N GLY A 58 -36.68 -2.10 -49.79
CA GLY A 58 -36.85 -2.51 -51.18
C GLY A 58 -35.61 -2.15 -52.01
N GLY A 59 -34.79 -3.17 -52.27
CA GLY A 59 -33.91 -3.33 -53.45
C GLY A 59 -32.78 -2.32 -53.67
N GLY A 60 -31.54 -2.83 -53.71
CA GLY A 60 -30.41 -2.15 -54.34
C GLY A 60 -29.08 -2.58 -53.73
N ASP A 61 -28.32 -3.40 -54.45
CA ASP A 61 -26.89 -3.60 -54.25
C ASP A 61 -26.17 -2.24 -54.33
N ASP A 62 -25.28 -1.95 -53.39
CA ASP A 62 -24.02 -1.28 -53.69
C ASP A 62 -23.03 -1.45 -52.53
N ASP A 63 -21.79 -1.63 -52.96
CA ASP A 63 -20.56 -2.02 -52.28
C ASP A 63 -20.12 -0.93 -51.26
N ASP A 64 -20.10 -1.26 -49.96
CA ASP A 64 -19.32 -0.48 -48.99
C ASP A 64 -18.63 -1.41 -47.99
N SER A 65 -17.31 -1.29 -47.96
CA SER A 65 -16.38 -2.15 -47.24
C SER A 65 -16.47 -1.94 -45.73
N ASP A 66 -17.46 -2.54 -45.08
CA ASP A 66 -17.61 -2.48 -43.63
C ASP A 66 -16.63 -3.48 -42.97
N ARG A 67 -15.51 -2.96 -42.45
CA ARG A 67 -14.57 -3.72 -41.61
C ARG A 67 -15.32 -4.19 -40.36
N SER A 68 -15.68 -5.47 -40.34
CA SER A 68 -16.07 -6.16 -39.11
C SER A 68 -15.00 -5.89 -38.02
N PRO A 69 -15.37 -5.57 -36.76
CA PRO A 69 -14.39 -5.37 -35.70
C PRO A 69 -13.47 -6.60 -35.63
N SER A 70 -12.15 -6.41 -35.70
CA SER A 70 -11.23 -7.51 -35.49
C SER A 70 -11.53 -8.15 -34.13
N THR A 71 -11.51 -9.48 -34.05
CA THR A 71 -11.75 -10.23 -32.81
C THR A 71 -10.92 -9.70 -31.64
N SER A 72 -9.69 -9.22 -31.93
CA SER A 72 -8.80 -8.54 -30.99
C SER A 72 -9.37 -7.24 -30.39
N ALA A 73 -9.97 -6.36 -31.19
CA ALA A 73 -10.52 -5.09 -30.69
C ALA A 73 -11.70 -5.32 -29.73
N THR A 74 -12.52 -6.34 -29.98
CA THR A 74 -13.60 -6.75 -29.10
C THR A 74 -13.06 -7.33 -27.78
N SER A 75 -12.04 -8.19 -27.82
CA SER A 75 -11.38 -8.71 -26.62
C SER A 75 -10.75 -7.61 -25.76
N ILE A 76 -10.09 -6.61 -26.39
CA ILE A 76 -9.52 -5.48 -25.67
C ILE A 76 -10.63 -4.66 -25.00
N LYS A 77 -11.76 -4.40 -25.66
CA LYS A 77 -12.90 -3.69 -25.05
C LYS A 77 -13.47 -4.47 -23.86
N ALA A 78 -13.64 -5.79 -23.99
CA ALA A 78 -14.12 -6.63 -22.91
C ALA A 78 -13.17 -6.58 -21.70
N MET A 79 -11.86 -6.74 -21.92
CA MET A 79 -10.84 -6.62 -20.87
C MET A 79 -10.84 -5.23 -20.22
N CYS A 80 -10.90 -4.16 -21.02
CA CYS A 80 -10.87 -2.79 -20.49
C CYS A 80 -12.16 -2.39 -19.77
N SER A 81 -13.27 -3.10 -19.97
CA SER A 81 -14.57 -2.78 -19.35
C SER A 81 -14.56 -2.92 -17.81
N VAL A 82 -13.67 -3.74 -17.26
CA VAL A 82 -13.54 -3.92 -15.79
C VAL A 82 -12.67 -2.84 -15.14
N THR A 83 -12.05 -1.96 -15.93
CA THR A 83 -11.06 -0.99 -15.45
C THR A 83 -11.68 0.34 -15.03
N ARG A 84 -10.96 1.12 -14.23
CA ARG A 84 -11.40 2.46 -13.83
C ARG A 84 -11.32 3.48 -14.96
N TYR A 85 -10.42 3.25 -15.92
CA TYR A 85 -10.18 4.15 -17.05
C TYR A 85 -10.29 3.36 -18.37
N PRO A 86 -11.51 2.93 -18.77
CA PRO A 86 -11.72 2.04 -19.91
C PRO A 86 -11.22 2.63 -21.24
N ASP A 87 -11.41 3.93 -21.46
CA ASP A 87 -10.95 4.61 -22.69
C ASP A 87 -9.42 4.70 -22.75
N ALA A 88 -8.78 5.01 -21.62
CA ALA A 88 -7.33 5.05 -21.49
C ALA A 88 -6.73 3.64 -21.65
N CYS A 89 -7.38 2.61 -21.11
CA CYS A 89 -7.02 1.21 -21.30
C CYS A 89 -7.09 0.82 -22.79
N PHE A 90 -8.22 1.08 -23.44
CA PHE A 90 -8.43 0.68 -24.83
C PHE A 90 -7.44 1.39 -25.76
N SER A 91 -7.34 2.71 -25.68
CA SER A 91 -6.49 3.52 -26.55
C SER A 91 -5.00 3.17 -26.40
N SER A 92 -4.53 2.94 -25.17
CA SER A 92 -3.13 2.62 -24.92
C SER A 92 -2.75 1.20 -25.37
N VAL A 93 -3.57 0.19 -25.07
CA VAL A 93 -3.30 -1.21 -25.45
C VAL A 93 -3.43 -1.40 -26.96
N SER A 94 -4.49 -0.85 -27.58
CA SER A 94 -4.71 -0.97 -29.04
C SER A 94 -3.65 -0.27 -29.89
N SER A 95 -2.90 0.67 -29.32
CA SER A 95 -1.79 1.35 -30.01
C SER A 95 -0.55 0.46 -30.21
N LEU A 96 -0.45 -0.66 -29.49
CA LEU A 96 0.64 -1.62 -29.63
C LEU A 96 0.44 -2.48 -30.88
N LYS A 97 1.51 -2.70 -31.65
CA LYS A 97 1.45 -3.47 -32.89
C LYS A 97 0.96 -4.90 -32.66
N GLU A 98 1.37 -5.49 -31.54
CA GLU A 98 1.03 -6.86 -31.15
C GLU A 98 -0.44 -7.03 -30.73
N ALA A 99 -1.12 -5.94 -30.33
CA ALA A 99 -2.52 -5.99 -29.89
C ALA A 99 -3.48 -6.37 -31.02
N GLY A 100 -3.14 -6.06 -32.26
CA GLY A 100 -3.91 -6.48 -33.43
C GLY A 100 -3.84 -7.99 -33.71
N SER A 101 -2.86 -8.69 -33.15
CA SER A 101 -2.51 -10.08 -33.48
C SER A 101 -2.97 -11.11 -32.46
N THR A 102 -3.58 -10.70 -31.34
CA THR A 102 -4.06 -11.62 -30.30
C THR A 102 -5.42 -11.21 -29.76
N SER A 103 -6.23 -12.21 -29.43
CA SER A 103 -7.49 -12.06 -28.68
C SER A 103 -7.43 -12.76 -27.31
N ASP A 104 -6.26 -13.30 -26.94
CA ASP A 104 -6.04 -14.01 -25.68
C ASP A 104 -5.94 -13.03 -24.49
N PRO A 105 -6.82 -13.14 -23.48
CA PRO A 105 -6.80 -12.26 -22.31
C PRO A 105 -5.47 -12.23 -21.55
N GLU A 106 -4.72 -13.34 -21.50
CA GLU A 106 -3.44 -13.37 -20.80
C GLU A 106 -2.39 -12.52 -21.53
N GLU A 107 -2.30 -12.65 -22.85
CA GLU A 107 -1.42 -11.83 -23.68
C GLU A 107 -1.86 -10.36 -23.69
N LEU A 108 -3.16 -10.08 -23.75
CA LEU A 108 -3.68 -8.71 -23.64
C LEU A 108 -3.38 -8.08 -22.28
N PHE A 109 -3.45 -8.86 -21.19
CA PHE A 109 -3.04 -8.40 -19.87
C PHE A 109 -1.53 -8.12 -19.79
N LYS A 110 -0.68 -8.98 -20.37
CA LYS A 110 0.77 -8.69 -20.51
C LYS A 110 1.03 -7.40 -21.26
N LEU A 111 0.28 -7.13 -22.33
CA LEU A 111 0.38 -5.87 -23.07
C LEU A 111 -0.03 -4.67 -22.19
N SER A 112 -1.09 -4.80 -21.39
CA SER A 112 -1.49 -3.76 -20.42
C SER A 112 -0.38 -3.47 -19.40
N LEU A 113 0.29 -4.50 -18.88
CA LEU A 113 1.43 -4.33 -17.98
C LEU A 113 2.61 -3.61 -18.64
N ARG A 114 2.90 -3.91 -19.91
CA ARG A 114 3.96 -3.22 -20.67
C ARG A 114 3.63 -1.73 -20.86
N VAL A 115 2.39 -1.42 -21.22
CA VAL A 115 1.92 -0.03 -21.31
C VAL A 115 2.13 0.72 -20.00
N ALA A 116 1.78 0.11 -18.86
CA ALA A 116 1.99 0.68 -17.54
C ALA A 116 3.48 0.87 -17.23
N ALA A 117 4.31 -0.18 -17.44
CA ALA A 117 5.76 -0.14 -17.22
C ALA A 117 6.43 0.97 -18.03
N ASP A 118 6.10 1.11 -19.30
CA ASP A 118 6.63 2.14 -20.18
C ASP A 118 6.22 3.55 -19.74
N ALA A 119 4.97 3.72 -19.27
CA ALA A 119 4.51 5.01 -18.78
C ALA A 119 5.18 5.41 -17.46
N VAL A 120 5.34 4.48 -16.52
CA VAL A 120 6.08 4.72 -15.27
C VAL A 120 7.56 4.97 -15.56
N SER A 121 8.17 4.23 -16.49
CA SER A 121 9.57 4.44 -16.87
C SER A 121 9.80 5.78 -17.59
N ARG A 122 8.81 6.34 -18.29
CA ARG A 122 8.90 7.72 -18.78
C ARG A 122 8.77 8.72 -17.63
N ALA A 123 7.83 8.47 -16.71
CA ALA A 123 7.61 9.32 -15.55
C ALA A 123 8.83 9.36 -14.60
N SER A 124 9.64 8.28 -14.52
CA SER A 124 10.83 8.23 -13.67
C SER A 124 11.93 9.24 -14.04
N SER A 125 11.89 9.77 -15.26
CA SER A 125 12.78 10.85 -15.71
C SER A 125 12.28 12.25 -15.36
N LEU A 126 11.00 12.40 -14.97
CA LEU A 126 10.40 13.70 -14.66
C LEU A 126 11.10 14.42 -13.50
N PRO A 127 11.50 13.76 -12.40
CA PRO A 127 12.20 14.43 -11.30
C PRO A 127 13.44 15.23 -11.76
N ASP A 128 14.10 14.81 -12.84
CA ASP A 128 15.33 15.42 -13.34
C ASP A 128 15.10 16.68 -14.16
N THR A 129 13.85 16.88 -14.59
CA THR A 129 13.45 18.05 -15.38
C THR A 129 13.18 19.27 -14.51
N PHE A 130 13.04 19.10 -13.20
CA PHE A 130 12.69 20.17 -12.29
C PHE A 130 13.93 20.90 -11.76
N ALA A 131 13.95 22.22 -11.93
CA ALA A 131 14.98 23.07 -11.33
C ALA A 131 14.76 23.16 -9.81
N VAL A 132 15.76 22.75 -9.04
CA VAL A 132 15.74 22.84 -7.58
C VAL A 132 16.48 24.09 -7.12
N PRO A 133 15.82 25.02 -6.42
CA PRO A 133 16.51 26.14 -5.78
C PRO A 133 17.60 25.62 -4.84
N ALA A 134 18.80 26.22 -4.86
CA ALA A 134 19.94 25.75 -4.06
C ALA A 134 19.68 25.74 -2.54
N ASN A 135 18.68 26.49 -2.07
CA ASN A 135 18.26 26.60 -0.68
C ASN A 135 17.07 25.69 -0.31
N ASP A 136 16.54 24.88 -1.25
CA ASP A 136 15.41 23.98 -0.98
C ASP A 136 15.86 22.52 -0.90
N ALA A 137 16.56 22.21 0.19
CA ALA A 137 17.06 20.86 0.46
C ALA A 137 15.94 19.81 0.58
N ARG A 138 14.76 20.21 1.07
CA ARG A 138 13.60 19.33 1.19
C ARG A 138 13.05 18.96 -0.17
N LEU A 139 12.93 19.91 -1.09
CA LEU A 139 12.54 19.64 -2.47
C LEU A 139 13.54 18.70 -3.17
N ALA A 140 14.84 18.94 -2.96
CA ALA A 140 15.88 18.06 -3.49
C ALA A 140 15.73 16.62 -2.97
N ALA A 141 15.41 16.46 -1.68
CA ALA A 141 15.16 15.16 -1.07
C ALA A 141 13.88 14.50 -1.61
N ALA A 142 12.78 15.24 -1.70
CA ALA A 142 11.52 14.72 -2.25
C ALA A 142 11.66 14.21 -3.70
N LEU A 143 12.46 14.90 -4.53
CA LEU A 143 12.75 14.44 -5.89
C LEU A 143 13.60 13.17 -5.92
N ARG A 144 14.54 12.99 -4.97
CA ARG A 144 15.31 11.74 -4.82
C ARG A 144 14.42 10.59 -4.38
N ASP A 145 13.57 10.81 -3.37
CA ASP A 145 12.60 9.83 -2.89
C ASP A 145 11.67 9.41 -4.03
N CYS A 146 11.16 10.37 -4.80
CA CYS A 146 10.31 10.09 -5.96
C CYS A 146 11.01 9.23 -7.03
N ARG A 147 12.30 9.46 -7.29
CA ARG A 147 13.09 8.61 -8.21
C ARG A 147 13.18 7.17 -7.70
N GLU A 148 13.51 6.98 -6.42
CA GLU A 148 13.56 5.65 -5.80
C GLU A 148 12.22 4.92 -5.93
N LEU A 149 11.12 5.63 -5.63
CA LEU A 149 9.76 5.09 -5.72
C LEU A 149 9.38 4.72 -7.16
N PHE A 150 9.74 5.51 -8.16
CA PHE A 150 9.52 5.14 -9.56
C PHE A 150 10.35 3.92 -9.97
N ASP A 151 11.61 3.83 -9.55
CA ASP A 151 12.46 2.67 -9.82
C ASP A 151 11.91 1.39 -9.19
N ASP A 152 11.22 1.51 -8.05
CA ASP A 152 10.52 0.41 -7.38
C ASP A 152 9.22 0.03 -8.09
N ALA A 153 8.42 1.02 -8.52
CA ALA A 153 7.19 0.80 -9.29
C ALA A 153 7.48 0.08 -10.62
N VAL A 154 8.52 0.51 -11.35
CA VAL A 154 8.99 -0.16 -12.57
C VAL A 154 9.44 -1.60 -12.26
N GLY A 155 10.17 -1.80 -11.16
CA GLY A 155 10.58 -3.13 -10.71
C GLY A 155 9.39 -4.07 -10.50
N ARG A 156 8.35 -3.60 -9.80
CA ARG A 156 7.12 -4.36 -9.51
C ARG A 156 6.33 -4.72 -10.77
N LEU A 157 6.25 -3.79 -11.73
CA LEU A 157 5.63 -4.04 -13.04
C LEU A 157 6.43 -5.07 -13.86
N ASN A 158 7.75 -4.98 -13.85
CA ASN A 158 8.61 -5.95 -14.53
C ASN A 158 8.56 -7.34 -13.90
N ASP A 159 8.52 -7.43 -12.57
CA ASP A 159 8.30 -8.70 -11.85
C ASP A 159 6.94 -9.31 -12.21
N SER A 160 5.90 -8.47 -12.34
CA SER A 160 4.58 -8.90 -12.82
C SER A 160 4.65 -9.49 -14.23
N ILE A 161 5.30 -8.79 -15.18
CA ILE A 161 5.49 -9.28 -16.56
C ILE A 161 6.28 -10.60 -16.58
N ALA A 162 7.36 -10.68 -15.81
CA ALA A 162 8.22 -11.86 -15.74
C ALA A 162 7.48 -13.08 -15.19
N SER A 163 6.59 -12.88 -14.20
CA SER A 163 5.79 -13.96 -13.61
C SER A 163 4.79 -14.61 -14.58
N LEU A 164 4.44 -13.88 -15.63
CA LEU A 164 3.56 -14.33 -16.73
C LEU A 164 4.34 -14.97 -17.90
N GLY A 165 5.68 -14.96 -17.85
CA GLY A 165 6.53 -15.65 -18.83
C GLY A 165 6.29 -17.17 -18.87
N ALA A 166 6.65 -17.82 -19.98
CA ALA A 166 6.39 -19.24 -20.21
C ALA A 166 6.94 -20.10 -19.06
N ALA A 167 6.07 -20.89 -18.42
CA ALA A 167 6.50 -21.89 -17.46
C ALA A 167 7.42 -22.89 -18.17
N ALA A 168 8.61 -23.13 -17.63
CA ALA A 168 9.45 -24.24 -18.07
C ALA A 168 8.63 -25.54 -17.97
N GLY A 169 8.20 -26.09 -19.11
CA GLY A 169 7.39 -27.31 -19.18
C GLY A 169 5.90 -27.14 -19.53
N GLY A 170 5.45 -26.01 -20.08
CA GLY A 170 4.08 -25.89 -20.63
C GLY A 170 2.97 -25.88 -19.58
N GLY A 171 3.31 -25.58 -18.32
CA GLY A 171 2.35 -25.39 -17.22
C GLY A 171 1.62 -24.05 -17.30
N LYS A 172 0.38 -24.03 -16.80
CA LYS A 172 -0.57 -22.90 -16.83
C LYS A 172 0.03 -21.63 -16.19
N VAL A 173 -0.22 -20.47 -16.82
CA VAL A 173 0.43 -19.19 -16.49
C VAL A 173 -0.22 -18.48 -15.30
N LEU A 174 -1.55 -18.55 -15.10
CA LEU A 174 -2.27 -17.89 -14.01
C LEU A 174 -2.85 -18.89 -12.98
N THR A 175 -2.27 -18.91 -11.78
CA THR A 175 -2.79 -19.63 -10.60
C THR A 175 -3.28 -18.63 -9.56
N ASP A 176 -4.12 -19.05 -8.60
CA ASP A 176 -4.62 -18.16 -7.53
C ASP A 176 -3.47 -17.45 -6.78
N SER A 177 -2.41 -18.19 -6.45
CA SER A 177 -1.20 -17.64 -5.81
C SER A 177 -0.48 -16.61 -6.70
N LYS A 178 -0.39 -16.83 -8.01
CA LYS A 178 0.20 -15.84 -8.93
C LYS A 178 -0.67 -14.60 -9.05
N ILE A 179 -2.00 -14.76 -9.07
CA ILE A 179 -2.95 -13.62 -9.07
C ILE A 179 -2.74 -12.80 -7.78
N GLY A 180 -2.59 -13.45 -6.62
CA GLY A 180 -2.26 -12.79 -5.36
C GLY A 180 -0.95 -12.00 -5.41
N ASP A 181 0.11 -12.60 -5.96
CA ASP A 181 1.40 -11.91 -6.16
C ASP A 181 1.28 -10.71 -7.12
N LEU A 182 0.62 -10.87 -8.26
CA LEU A 182 0.38 -9.80 -9.23
C LEU A 182 -0.41 -8.64 -8.61
N LYS A 183 -1.50 -8.94 -7.89
CA LYS A 183 -2.29 -7.92 -7.17
C LYS A 183 -1.43 -7.20 -6.13
N SER A 184 -0.60 -7.92 -5.39
CA SER A 184 0.28 -7.33 -4.38
C SER A 184 1.29 -6.37 -5.01
N TRP A 185 1.96 -6.77 -6.09
CA TRP A 185 2.95 -5.93 -6.77
C TRP A 185 2.33 -4.73 -7.48
N LEU A 186 1.16 -4.91 -8.11
CA LEU A 186 0.46 -3.82 -8.78
C LEU A 186 -0.14 -2.82 -7.79
N SER A 187 -0.69 -3.27 -6.66
CA SER A 187 -1.12 -2.37 -5.57
C SER A 187 0.07 -1.54 -5.10
N ALA A 188 1.19 -2.21 -4.82
CA ALA A 188 2.40 -1.54 -4.39
C ALA A 188 2.95 -0.57 -5.46
N ALA A 189 2.82 -0.84 -6.76
CA ALA A 189 3.20 0.11 -7.82
C ALA A 189 2.30 1.35 -7.87
N VAL A 190 1.03 1.24 -7.46
CA VAL A 190 0.13 2.39 -7.23
C VAL A 190 0.60 3.16 -6.00
N THR A 191 0.87 2.47 -4.88
CA THR A 191 1.37 3.06 -3.64
C THR A 191 2.67 3.86 -3.85
N ASP A 192 3.63 3.36 -4.64
CA ASP A 192 4.89 4.07 -4.90
C ASP A 192 4.67 5.40 -5.63
N GLN A 193 3.84 5.39 -6.67
CA GLN A 193 3.49 6.58 -7.43
C GLN A 193 2.79 7.61 -6.54
N GLU A 194 1.89 7.16 -5.66
CA GLU A 194 1.22 8.06 -4.71
C GLU A 194 2.19 8.62 -3.66
N THR A 195 3.08 7.78 -3.15
CA THR A 195 4.09 8.21 -2.16
C THR A 195 5.01 9.28 -2.75
N CYS A 196 5.36 9.19 -4.04
CA CYS A 196 6.10 10.24 -4.73
C CYS A 196 5.33 11.57 -4.69
N LEU A 197 4.02 11.56 -4.99
CA LEU A 197 3.18 12.76 -4.97
C LEU A 197 3.05 13.35 -3.55
N ASP A 198 2.94 12.50 -2.54
CA ASP A 198 2.86 12.91 -1.14
C ASP A 198 4.17 13.53 -0.63
N GLY A 199 5.32 13.11 -1.17
CA GLY A 199 6.62 13.74 -0.88
C GLY A 199 6.69 15.23 -1.24
N PHE A 200 5.81 15.73 -2.11
CA PHE A 200 5.73 17.15 -2.48
C PHE A 200 4.75 17.96 -1.63
N GLU A 201 4.11 17.37 -0.61
CA GLU A 201 3.22 18.11 0.29
C GLU A 201 3.96 19.26 1.00
N GLY A 202 3.35 20.44 1.00
CA GLY A 202 3.94 21.65 1.58
C GLY A 202 5.13 22.24 0.80
N THR A 203 5.47 21.71 -0.38
CA THR A 203 6.45 22.35 -1.28
C THR A 203 5.86 23.56 -2.01
N THR A 204 6.71 24.51 -2.41
CA THR A 204 6.28 25.74 -3.10
C THR A 204 6.34 25.58 -4.63
N GLY A 205 5.57 26.40 -5.37
CA GLY A 205 5.72 26.51 -6.83
C GLY A 205 4.86 25.57 -7.69
N GLY A 206 3.87 24.92 -7.08
CA GLY A 206 2.89 24.08 -7.78
C GLY A 206 3.49 22.80 -8.38
N LEU A 207 4.59 22.30 -7.77
CA LEU A 207 5.30 21.16 -8.31
C LEU A 207 4.48 19.87 -8.18
N ARG A 208 3.75 19.71 -7.07
CA ARG A 208 2.86 18.58 -6.85
C ARG A 208 1.86 18.44 -7.99
N GLU A 209 1.20 19.53 -8.37
CA GLU A 209 0.18 19.57 -9.43
C GLU A 209 0.79 19.28 -10.81
N LYS A 210 2.00 19.79 -11.07
CA LYS A 210 2.74 19.49 -12.32
C LYS A 210 3.12 18.02 -12.39
N MET A 211 3.61 17.45 -11.29
CA MET A 211 3.97 16.04 -11.20
C MET A 211 2.73 15.16 -11.36
N GLU A 212 1.65 15.48 -10.66
CA GLU A 212 0.36 14.78 -10.77
C GLU A 212 -0.17 14.79 -12.21
N ALA A 213 -0.15 15.95 -12.88
CA ALA A 213 -0.54 16.06 -14.28
C ALA A 213 0.33 15.18 -15.19
N ALA A 214 1.65 15.19 -14.99
CA ALA A 214 2.59 14.41 -15.79
C ALA A 214 2.47 12.89 -15.53
N MET A 215 2.04 12.48 -14.33
CA MET A 215 1.82 11.10 -13.92
C MET A 215 0.43 10.54 -14.28
N THR A 216 -0.44 11.32 -14.92
CA THR A 216 -1.81 10.90 -15.27
C THR A 216 -1.81 9.55 -16.01
N ASN A 217 -0.97 9.41 -17.04
CA ASN A 217 -0.93 8.17 -17.82
C ASN A 217 -0.37 6.99 -17.01
N SER A 218 0.70 7.21 -16.25
CA SER A 218 1.34 6.12 -15.47
C SER A 218 0.39 5.60 -14.38
N THR A 219 -0.30 6.50 -13.69
CA THR A 219 -1.27 6.16 -12.64
C THR A 219 -2.49 5.43 -13.21
N GLN A 220 -3.08 5.95 -14.30
CA GLN A 220 -4.24 5.31 -14.95
C GLN A 220 -3.91 3.94 -15.52
N PHE A 221 -2.77 3.77 -16.19
CA PHE A 221 -2.40 2.47 -16.79
C PHE A 221 -2.05 1.43 -15.73
N THR A 222 -1.42 1.84 -14.62
CA THR A 222 -1.16 0.95 -13.48
C THR A 222 -2.47 0.51 -12.82
N SER A 223 -3.40 1.45 -12.59
CA SER A 223 -4.74 1.18 -12.07
C SER A 223 -5.54 0.23 -12.98
N ASN A 224 -5.47 0.44 -14.30
CA ASN A 224 -6.11 -0.44 -15.28
C ASN A 224 -5.55 -1.86 -15.21
N SER A 225 -4.22 -2.02 -15.16
CA SER A 225 -3.58 -3.33 -15.02
C SER A 225 -4.00 -4.03 -13.72
N LEU A 226 -4.08 -3.28 -12.61
CA LEU A 226 -4.54 -3.80 -11.32
C LEU A 226 -6.00 -4.27 -11.39
N ALA A 227 -6.88 -3.49 -12.01
CA ALA A 227 -8.28 -3.86 -12.19
C ALA A 227 -8.45 -5.10 -13.08
N ILE A 228 -7.66 -5.21 -14.17
CA ILE A 228 -7.68 -6.38 -15.06
C ILE A 228 -7.33 -7.64 -14.27
N VAL A 229 -6.23 -7.64 -13.50
CA VAL A 229 -5.85 -8.85 -12.74
C VAL A 229 -6.83 -9.16 -11.60
N ALA A 230 -7.44 -8.14 -10.99
CA ALA A 230 -8.48 -8.33 -9.98
C ALA A 230 -9.75 -8.97 -10.56
N GLY A 231 -10.09 -8.63 -11.82
CA GLY A 231 -11.24 -9.15 -12.55
C GLY A 231 -10.97 -10.35 -13.45
N ILE A 232 -9.71 -10.80 -13.58
CA ILE A 232 -9.30 -11.74 -14.65
C ILE A 232 -10.05 -13.08 -14.60
N LEU A 233 -10.39 -13.57 -13.40
CA LEU A 233 -11.20 -14.78 -13.24
C LEU A 233 -12.64 -14.60 -13.72
N GLY A 234 -13.21 -13.39 -13.63
CA GLY A 234 -14.51 -13.07 -14.22
C GLY A 234 -14.42 -13.02 -15.74
N ILE A 235 -13.41 -12.32 -16.27
CA ILE A 235 -13.16 -12.18 -17.72
C ILE A 235 -13.01 -13.55 -18.39
N LEU A 236 -12.23 -14.46 -17.78
CA LEU A 236 -12.05 -15.81 -18.32
C LEU A 236 -13.35 -16.62 -18.36
N ARG A 237 -14.26 -16.43 -17.38
CA ARG A 237 -15.59 -17.06 -17.39
C ARG A 237 -16.47 -16.51 -18.50
N ASP A 238 -16.47 -15.19 -18.67
CA ASP A 238 -17.33 -14.51 -19.64
C ASP A 238 -16.93 -14.81 -21.09
N LEU A 239 -15.65 -15.17 -21.32
CA LEU A 239 -15.11 -15.55 -22.63
C LEU A 239 -15.11 -17.06 -22.91
N ASP A 240 -15.74 -17.87 -22.05
CA ASP A 240 -15.80 -19.34 -22.13
C ASP A 240 -14.41 -20.02 -22.22
N ILE A 241 -13.39 -19.38 -21.62
CA ILE A 241 -12.04 -19.92 -21.56
C ILE A 241 -11.97 -20.84 -20.31
N PRO A 242 -11.59 -22.12 -20.45
CA PRO A 242 -11.67 -23.08 -19.35
C PRO A 242 -10.79 -22.67 -18.16
N ILE A 243 -11.45 -22.24 -17.07
CA ILE A 243 -10.79 -21.98 -15.79
C ILE A 243 -10.55 -23.30 -15.09
N HIS A 244 -9.28 -23.69 -15.02
CA HIS A 244 -8.89 -24.83 -14.22
C HIS A 244 -8.71 -24.43 -12.76
N ARG A 245 -9.84 -24.34 -12.05
CA ARG A 245 -9.85 -24.20 -10.60
C ARG A 245 -9.21 -25.46 -9.99
N LYS A 246 -8.04 -25.32 -9.37
CA LYS A 246 -7.43 -26.46 -8.67
C LYS A 246 -8.27 -26.69 -7.41
N LEU A 247 -9.12 -27.72 -7.43
CA LEU A 247 -9.72 -28.23 -6.20
C LEU A 247 -8.55 -28.58 -5.27
N LEU A 248 -8.55 -28.03 -4.05
CA LEU A 248 -7.54 -28.25 -3.03
C LEU A 248 -7.43 -29.76 -2.73
N SER A 249 -6.53 -30.43 -3.44
CA SER A 249 -5.95 -31.69 -3.00
C SER A 249 -4.51 -31.40 -2.59
N SER A 250 -4.18 -31.80 -1.37
CA SER A 250 -2.85 -31.70 -0.78
C SER A 250 -1.85 -32.50 -1.61
N SER A 251 -1.19 -31.85 -2.56
CA SER A 251 0.07 -32.33 -3.15
C SER A 251 0.75 -31.20 -3.91
N SER A 252 1.67 -30.55 -3.22
CA SER A 252 2.65 -29.64 -3.81
C SER A 252 3.93 -30.42 -4.11
N SER A 253 4.31 -30.51 -5.39
CA SER A 253 5.71 -30.74 -5.81
C SER A 253 5.86 -30.76 -7.33
N ALA A 254 6.33 -29.64 -7.89
CA ALA A 254 7.15 -29.53 -9.11
C ALA A 254 7.53 -28.04 -9.21
N LEU A 255 8.78 -27.55 -9.19
CA LEU A 255 10.11 -28.14 -9.32
C LEU A 255 11.11 -27.23 -8.57
N LEU A 256 11.34 -27.50 -7.28
CA LEU A 256 12.56 -27.18 -6.51
C LEU A 256 12.54 -28.14 -5.31
N PRO A 257 13.68 -28.76 -4.89
CA PRO A 257 13.64 -29.69 -3.77
C PRO A 257 13.23 -28.96 -2.48
N LYS A 258 12.01 -29.27 -1.98
CA LYS A 258 11.42 -28.69 -0.75
C LYS A 258 12.31 -28.81 0.50
N TRP A 259 13.26 -29.74 0.50
CA TRP A 259 14.13 -30.03 1.63
C TRP A 259 15.32 -29.07 1.79
N VAL A 260 15.58 -28.18 0.82
CA VAL A 260 16.73 -27.24 0.86
C VAL A 260 16.31 -25.81 1.28
N LEU A 261 15.12 -25.34 0.88
CA LEU A 261 14.63 -23.98 1.18
C LEU A 261 13.74 -23.90 2.43
N GLY A 262 12.93 -24.93 2.69
CA GLY A 262 11.95 -24.92 3.78
C GLY A 262 12.52 -25.25 5.16
N SER A 263 13.55 -26.09 5.24
CA SER A 263 14.15 -26.54 6.51
C SER A 263 14.97 -25.43 7.20
N HIS A 264 15.74 -24.66 6.44
CA HIS A 264 16.62 -23.61 7.00
C HIS A 264 15.85 -22.39 7.52
N ARG A 265 14.74 -22.00 6.87
CA ARG A 265 13.98 -20.80 7.25
C ARG A 265 12.93 -21.10 8.34
N ARG A 266 12.32 -22.30 8.31
CA ARG A 266 11.21 -22.71 9.21
C ARG A 266 11.58 -22.69 10.70
N ALA A 267 12.87 -22.70 11.04
CA ALA A 267 13.32 -22.63 12.41
C ALA A 267 13.76 -21.23 12.86
N LEU A 268 13.91 -20.24 11.97
CA LEU A 268 14.62 -19.01 12.34
C LEU A 268 13.91 -18.19 13.43
N LEU A 269 12.58 -17.99 13.31
CA LEU A 269 11.85 -17.24 14.33
C LEU A 269 11.48 -18.07 15.58
N GLN A 270 11.54 -19.40 15.49
CA GLN A 270 11.26 -20.33 16.59
C GLN A 270 12.51 -20.78 17.36
N ALA A 271 13.68 -20.77 16.73
CA ALA A 271 14.92 -21.27 17.31
C ALA A 271 15.26 -20.53 18.60
N ALA A 272 15.84 -21.23 19.56
CA ALA A 272 16.43 -20.56 20.71
C ALA A 272 17.56 -19.64 20.22
N PRO A 273 17.83 -18.49 20.87
CA PRO A 273 18.90 -17.59 20.45
C PRO A 273 20.27 -18.29 20.27
N GLY A 274 20.58 -19.28 21.11
CA GLY A 274 21.82 -20.07 21.01
C GLY A 274 21.86 -21.11 19.87
N GLU A 275 20.73 -21.38 19.21
CA GLU A 275 20.64 -22.29 18.05
C GLU A 275 20.74 -21.54 16.72
N LEU A 276 20.56 -20.22 16.72
CA LEU A 276 20.75 -19.38 15.55
C LEU A 276 22.24 -19.23 15.26
N LYS A 277 22.68 -19.65 14.08
CA LYS A 277 24.04 -19.42 13.61
C LYS A 277 24.08 -18.13 12.78
N PRO A 278 24.56 -16.99 13.32
CA PRO A 278 24.67 -15.76 12.56
C PRO A 278 25.72 -15.87 11.45
N ASN A 279 25.46 -15.22 10.31
CA ASN A 279 26.48 -14.94 9.30
C ASN A 279 27.39 -13.81 9.74
N VAL A 280 26.80 -12.81 10.42
CA VAL A 280 27.50 -11.63 10.92
C VAL A 280 27.02 -11.30 12.33
N THR A 281 27.94 -10.96 13.22
CA THR A 281 27.63 -10.39 14.55
C THR A 281 28.06 -8.93 14.62
N VAL A 282 27.14 -8.08 15.06
CA VAL A 282 27.37 -6.66 15.36
C VAL A 282 27.39 -6.49 16.87
N ALA A 283 28.39 -5.81 17.41
CA ALA A 283 28.45 -5.48 18.82
C ALA A 283 29.25 -4.20 19.06
N LYS A 284 28.64 -3.24 19.78
CA LYS A 284 29.30 -1.97 20.14
C LYS A 284 30.51 -2.11 21.07
N ASP A 285 30.54 -3.17 21.87
CA ASP A 285 31.62 -3.47 22.82
C ASP A 285 32.88 -4.05 22.16
N GLY A 286 32.87 -4.24 20.83
CA GLY A 286 33.96 -4.82 20.06
C GLY A 286 34.02 -6.35 20.09
N SER A 287 33.04 -7.03 20.70
CA SER A 287 32.96 -8.49 20.74
C SER A 287 32.33 -9.13 19.48
N GLY A 288 31.90 -8.30 18.53
CA GLY A 288 31.35 -8.68 17.23
C GLY A 288 32.35 -8.44 16.09
N GLN A 289 31.93 -8.78 14.87
CA GLN A 289 32.72 -8.52 13.65
C GLN A 289 32.65 -7.05 13.23
N PHE A 290 31.55 -6.36 13.53
CA PHE A 290 31.33 -4.94 13.24
C PHE A 290 30.80 -4.21 14.46
N ALA A 291 31.07 -2.91 14.54
CA ALA A 291 30.54 -2.03 15.57
C ALA A 291 29.19 -1.40 15.17
N THR A 292 28.89 -1.37 13.86
CA THR A 292 27.68 -0.75 13.30
C THR A 292 26.85 -1.75 12.50
N ILE A 293 25.55 -1.53 12.46
CA ILE A 293 24.61 -2.33 11.66
C ILE A 293 24.81 -2.02 10.17
N GLY A 294 25.07 -0.76 9.82
CA GLY A 294 25.32 -0.35 8.44
C GLY A 294 26.43 -1.17 7.76
N GLU A 295 27.54 -1.42 8.46
CA GLU A 295 28.64 -2.25 7.94
C GLU A 295 28.22 -3.70 7.70
N ALA A 296 27.45 -4.30 8.61
CA ALA A 296 26.94 -5.67 8.46
C ALA A 296 25.99 -5.82 7.26
N VAL A 297 25.15 -4.81 7.00
CA VAL A 297 24.24 -4.80 5.84
C VAL A 297 25.00 -4.83 4.51
N GLN A 298 26.20 -4.23 4.45
CA GLN A 298 27.00 -4.23 3.23
C GLN A 298 27.43 -5.65 2.82
N LEU A 299 27.65 -6.54 3.77
CA LEU A 299 28.03 -7.94 3.49
C LEU A 299 26.90 -8.80 2.93
N VAL A 300 25.65 -8.36 3.04
CA VAL A 300 24.51 -9.14 2.56
C VAL A 300 24.62 -9.34 1.04
N PRO A 301 24.64 -10.58 0.53
CA PRO A 301 24.69 -10.84 -0.91
C PRO A 301 23.44 -10.35 -1.64
N LYS A 302 23.62 -9.83 -2.86
CA LYS A 302 22.51 -9.37 -3.69
C LYS A 302 21.63 -10.56 -4.12
N LYS A 303 20.32 -10.42 -3.92
CA LYS A 303 19.24 -11.34 -4.33
C LYS A 303 19.49 -12.80 -3.92
N SER A 304 20.10 -13.00 -2.74
CA SER A 304 20.35 -14.34 -2.21
C SER A 304 19.03 -15.10 -2.00
N PRO A 305 18.89 -16.33 -2.51
CA PRO A 305 17.76 -17.20 -2.18
C PRO A 305 17.88 -17.79 -0.77
N PHE A 306 19.05 -17.70 -0.13
CA PHE A 306 19.32 -18.21 1.21
C PHE A 306 19.25 -17.09 2.25
N PRO A 307 18.77 -17.39 3.48
CA PRO A 307 18.77 -16.42 4.56
C PRO A 307 20.16 -15.88 4.88
N PHE A 308 20.26 -14.58 5.15
CA PHE A 308 21.45 -13.95 5.70
C PHE A 308 21.13 -13.39 7.09
N VAL A 309 21.70 -14.01 8.12
CA VAL A 309 21.36 -13.76 9.52
C VAL A 309 22.39 -12.81 10.15
N ILE A 310 21.91 -11.65 10.61
CA ILE A 310 22.68 -10.63 11.32
C ILE A 310 22.23 -10.65 12.78
N TYR A 311 23.16 -11.04 13.67
CA TYR A 311 22.97 -10.91 15.11
C TYR A 311 23.46 -9.54 15.55
N VAL A 312 22.61 -8.79 16.26
CA VAL A 312 22.97 -7.50 16.84
C VAL A 312 22.92 -7.63 18.36
N LYS A 313 24.06 -7.51 19.02
CA LYS A 313 24.12 -7.60 20.48
C LYS A 313 23.45 -6.41 21.15
N GLU A 314 23.10 -6.55 22.42
CA GLU A 314 22.55 -5.47 23.23
C GLU A 314 23.36 -4.17 23.11
N GLY A 315 22.64 -3.06 23.08
CA GLY A 315 23.18 -1.74 22.84
C GLY A 315 22.18 -0.83 22.15
N VAL A 316 22.44 0.47 22.25
CA VAL A 316 21.71 1.50 21.50
C VAL A 316 22.57 1.91 20.31
N TYR A 317 22.10 1.65 19.09
CA TYR A 317 22.77 1.89 17.82
C TYR A 317 22.20 3.14 17.17
N GLU A 318 22.93 4.25 17.25
CA GLU A 318 22.52 5.54 16.67
C GLU A 318 22.96 5.60 15.20
N GLU A 319 22.08 5.16 14.31
CA GLU A 319 22.34 5.04 12.87
C GLU A 319 21.01 4.97 12.10
N ASN A 320 20.99 5.58 10.90
CA ASN A 320 19.92 5.39 9.93
C ASN A 320 20.30 4.24 8.99
N VAL A 321 19.53 3.16 8.98
CA VAL A 321 19.84 1.93 8.25
C VAL A 321 18.83 1.69 7.13
N VAL A 322 19.32 1.39 5.93
CA VAL A 322 18.50 1.00 4.78
C VAL A 322 18.89 -0.38 4.28
N VAL A 323 17.96 -1.32 4.30
CA VAL A 323 18.08 -2.64 3.66
C VAL A 323 17.45 -2.56 2.27
N GLU A 324 18.30 -2.26 1.29
CA GLU A 324 17.92 -2.00 -0.10
C GLU A 324 17.17 -3.17 -0.76
N LYS A 325 16.42 -2.89 -1.84
CA LYS A 325 15.66 -3.89 -2.62
C LYS A 325 16.48 -5.08 -3.12
N SER A 326 17.79 -4.91 -3.27
CA SER A 326 18.69 -5.97 -3.71
C SER A 326 19.06 -6.96 -2.61
N LYS A 327 18.80 -6.66 -1.33
CA LYS A 327 19.21 -7.47 -0.17
C LYS A 327 18.07 -8.38 0.28
N TRP A 328 17.97 -9.58 -0.29
CA TRP A 328 16.85 -10.51 -0.03
C TRP A 328 17.09 -11.41 1.18
N ASN A 329 16.00 -11.85 1.82
CA ASN A 329 15.98 -12.85 2.88
C ASN A 329 16.92 -12.51 4.06
N VAL A 330 17.03 -11.24 4.41
CA VAL A 330 17.85 -10.80 5.55
C VAL A 330 17.05 -10.99 6.84
N MET A 331 17.69 -11.57 7.84
CA MET A 331 17.14 -11.66 9.19
C MET A 331 18.01 -10.87 10.16
N PHE A 332 17.40 -9.98 10.92
CA PHE A 332 17.98 -9.38 12.11
C PHE A 332 17.46 -10.08 13.34
N PHE A 333 18.34 -10.40 14.29
CA PHE A 333 17.90 -10.73 15.64
C PHE A 333 18.76 -10.05 16.70
N GLY A 334 18.11 -9.64 17.80
CA GLY A 334 18.77 -8.98 18.93
C GLY A 334 18.68 -9.77 20.23
N ASP A 335 19.26 -9.20 21.29
CA ASP A 335 19.21 -9.74 22.66
C ASP A 335 17.90 -9.41 23.40
N GLY A 336 16.93 -8.80 22.71
CA GLY A 336 15.64 -8.40 23.24
C GLY A 336 15.22 -7.03 22.73
N MET A 337 13.92 -6.85 22.49
CA MET A 337 13.38 -5.65 21.82
C MET A 337 13.60 -4.32 22.56
N TYR A 338 13.93 -4.37 23.85
CA TYR A 338 14.27 -3.20 24.68
C TYR A 338 15.76 -3.10 25.02
N LYS A 339 16.56 -4.09 24.61
CA LYS A 339 18.01 -4.16 24.87
C LYS A 339 18.82 -3.83 23.62
N THR A 340 18.35 -4.27 22.46
CA THR A 340 19.00 -4.03 21.17
C THR A 340 18.16 -3.04 20.40
N VAL A 341 18.56 -1.77 20.39
CA VAL A 341 17.73 -0.67 19.87
C VAL A 341 18.48 0.09 18.80
N VAL A 342 17.89 0.24 17.61
CA VAL A 342 18.36 1.17 16.58
C VAL A 342 17.62 2.50 16.76
N THR A 343 18.36 3.60 16.78
CA THR A 343 17.79 4.93 17.03
C THR A 343 18.27 6.00 16.06
N GLY A 344 17.38 6.94 15.74
CA GLY A 344 17.65 8.12 14.92
C GLY A 344 16.71 9.26 15.29
N SER A 345 16.80 10.39 14.57
CA SER A 345 16.01 11.60 14.88
C SER A 345 15.64 12.44 13.64
N LEU A 346 15.75 11.86 12.44
CA LEU A 346 15.32 12.53 11.21
C LEU A 346 13.81 12.81 11.27
N ASN A 347 13.39 13.97 10.76
CA ASN A 347 12.01 14.43 10.87
C ASN A 347 11.65 15.46 9.78
N PHE A 348 10.35 15.69 9.64
CA PHE A 348 9.79 16.59 8.65
C PHE A 348 10.12 18.07 8.88
N ILE A 349 10.05 18.54 10.13
CA ILE A 349 10.30 19.95 10.47
C ILE A 349 11.71 20.39 10.09
N ASP A 350 12.70 19.51 10.29
CA ASP A 350 14.11 19.79 9.98
C ASP A 350 14.44 19.58 8.49
N GLY A 351 13.42 19.35 7.64
CA GLY A 351 13.54 19.39 6.19
C GLY A 351 13.70 18.03 5.50
N THR A 352 13.46 16.92 6.21
CA THR A 352 13.51 15.57 5.62
C THR A 352 12.09 15.12 5.25
N PRO A 353 11.78 14.76 3.99
CA PRO A 353 10.47 14.22 3.63
C PRO A 353 10.14 12.96 4.43
N THR A 354 8.87 12.76 4.80
CA THR A 354 8.43 11.68 5.69
C THR A 354 9.00 10.31 5.31
N PHE A 355 9.00 9.95 4.02
CA PHE A 355 9.54 8.69 3.51
C PHE A 355 11.00 8.42 3.92
N SER A 356 11.81 9.48 3.95
CA SER A 356 13.24 9.47 4.28
C SER A 356 13.54 9.73 5.76
N THR A 357 12.52 9.97 6.60
CA THR A 357 12.73 10.15 8.06
C THR A 357 12.99 8.85 8.81
N ALA A 358 12.78 7.70 8.16
CA ALA A 358 12.89 6.38 8.78
C ALA A 358 14.26 6.15 9.44
N THR A 359 14.25 5.79 10.72
CA THR A 359 15.46 5.31 11.41
C THR A 359 15.93 3.99 10.80
N PHE A 360 15.01 3.07 10.55
CA PHE A 360 15.30 1.84 9.83
C PHE A 360 14.31 1.66 8.68
N ALA A 361 14.80 1.41 7.47
CA ALA A 361 13.99 1.13 6.30
C ALA A 361 14.38 -0.20 5.66
N THR A 362 13.38 -0.99 5.24
CA THR A 362 13.62 -2.25 4.51
C THR A 362 12.73 -2.36 3.28
N VAL A 363 13.32 -2.73 2.15
CA VAL A 363 12.64 -2.95 0.87
C VAL A 363 12.93 -4.35 0.31
N GLY A 364 14.02 -4.99 0.75
CA GLY A 364 14.39 -6.33 0.33
C GLY A 364 13.37 -7.41 0.72
N LYS A 365 12.87 -8.16 -0.27
CA LYS A 365 11.89 -9.24 -0.07
C LYS A 365 12.36 -10.25 1.00
N GLY A 366 11.40 -10.70 1.83
CA GLY A 366 11.64 -11.76 2.80
C GLY A 366 12.37 -11.31 4.06
N PHE A 367 12.43 -10.00 4.31
CA PHE A 367 13.04 -9.42 5.51
C PHE A 367 12.40 -9.96 6.79
N MET A 368 13.22 -10.25 7.79
CA MET A 368 12.76 -10.68 9.12
C MET A 368 13.49 -9.87 10.19
N ALA A 369 12.78 -9.44 11.22
CA ALA A 369 13.38 -8.90 12.43
C ALA A 369 12.79 -9.59 13.66
N ARG A 370 13.67 -9.90 14.63
CA ARG A 370 13.29 -10.57 15.86
C ARG A 370 14.00 -9.95 17.07
N ASP A 371 13.27 -9.73 18.16
CA ASP A 371 13.90 -9.29 19.42
C ASP A 371 14.71 -7.97 19.26
N MET A 372 14.22 -7.04 18.44
CA MET A 372 14.85 -5.75 18.08
C MET A 372 13.94 -4.56 18.41
N GLY A 373 14.52 -3.43 18.80
CA GLY A 373 13.83 -2.16 18.96
C GLY A 373 14.21 -1.13 17.90
N PHE A 374 13.25 -0.34 17.44
CA PHE A 374 13.43 0.72 16.46
C PHE A 374 12.80 2.01 16.98
N LYS A 375 13.60 3.07 17.07
CA LYS A 375 13.19 4.29 17.75
C LYS A 375 13.54 5.57 17.00
N ASN A 376 12.56 6.44 16.78
CA ASN A 376 12.81 7.81 16.36
C ASN A 376 12.61 8.78 17.54
N THR A 377 13.65 9.54 17.86
CA THR A 377 13.74 10.40 19.05
C THR A 377 13.43 11.87 18.77
N ALA A 378 12.99 12.22 17.56
CA ALA A 378 12.76 13.61 17.17
C ALA A 378 11.80 14.39 18.09
N GLY A 379 10.80 13.73 18.66
CA GLY A 379 9.80 14.37 19.53
C GLY A 379 8.54 14.84 18.80
N PRO A 380 7.44 15.11 19.51
CA PRO A 380 6.15 15.45 18.91
C PRO A 380 6.11 16.85 18.27
N GLU A 381 7.02 17.74 18.65
CA GLU A 381 7.20 19.07 18.05
C GLU A 381 7.82 19.03 16.65
N LYS A 382 8.40 17.89 16.27
CA LYS A 382 9.05 17.67 14.98
C LYS A 382 8.14 17.06 13.91
N HIS A 383 6.87 16.84 14.25
CA HIS A 383 5.87 16.19 13.40
C HIS A 383 6.34 14.82 12.90
N GLN A 384 6.17 14.52 11.60
CA GLN A 384 6.43 13.20 11.03
C GLN A 384 7.89 12.78 11.24
N ALA A 385 8.09 11.65 11.93
CA ALA A 385 9.41 11.13 12.27
C ALA A 385 9.36 9.60 12.43
N VAL A 386 9.63 8.90 11.33
CA VAL A 386 9.42 7.45 11.22
C VAL A 386 10.51 6.69 12.00
N ALA A 387 10.10 5.76 12.86
CA ALA A 387 11.01 4.80 13.49
C ALA A 387 11.35 3.65 12.54
N PHE A 388 10.33 3.10 11.89
CA PHE A 388 10.52 1.98 10.97
C PHE A 388 9.65 2.10 9.73
N ARG A 389 10.25 1.88 8.55
CA ARG A 389 9.55 1.81 7.26
C ARG A 389 9.74 0.44 6.63
N SER A 390 8.63 -0.22 6.33
CA SER A 390 8.62 -1.50 5.61
C SER A 390 7.99 -1.32 4.24
N GLY A 391 8.78 -1.51 3.19
CA GLY A 391 8.33 -1.74 1.80
C GLY A 391 8.72 -3.13 1.29
N ALA A 392 9.02 -4.07 2.20
CA ALA A 392 9.49 -5.41 1.89
C ALA A 392 8.33 -6.42 1.81
N ASP A 393 8.18 -7.08 0.66
CA ASP A 393 7.19 -8.14 0.49
C ASP A 393 7.56 -9.37 1.33
N ARG A 394 6.53 -9.99 1.92
CA ARG A 394 6.64 -11.19 2.75
C ARG A 394 7.61 -10.98 3.93
N SER A 395 7.47 -9.82 4.58
CA SER A 395 8.28 -9.43 5.75
C SER A 395 7.62 -9.86 7.06
N VAL A 396 8.44 -10.28 8.04
CA VAL A 396 7.98 -10.72 9.36
C VAL A 396 8.70 -9.98 10.48
N TYR A 397 7.94 -9.47 11.44
CA TYR A 397 8.44 -8.78 12.62
C TYR A 397 7.94 -9.52 13.84
N TYR A 398 8.85 -10.10 14.62
CA TYR A 398 8.50 -10.94 15.77
C TYR A 398 9.14 -10.44 17.05
N ARG A 399 8.35 -10.06 18.05
CA ARG A 399 8.87 -9.47 19.29
C ARG A 399 9.77 -8.28 18.99
N CYS A 400 9.26 -7.32 18.22
CA CYS A 400 9.94 -6.06 17.95
C CYS A 400 9.25 -4.90 18.68
N SER A 401 10.01 -3.85 19.02
CA SER A 401 9.45 -2.60 19.52
C SER A 401 9.59 -1.49 18.48
N PHE A 402 8.55 -0.68 18.31
CA PHE A 402 8.53 0.47 17.41
C PHE A 402 8.08 1.70 18.21
N GLU A 403 8.98 2.67 18.40
CA GLU A 403 8.73 3.83 19.27
C GLU A 403 9.06 5.15 18.57
N ALA A 404 8.05 6.01 18.44
CA ALA A 404 8.24 7.43 18.14
C ALA A 404 7.05 8.24 18.68
N PHE A 405 6.70 9.33 17.99
CA PHE A 405 5.50 10.10 18.21
C PHE A 405 4.61 10.01 16.96
N GLN A 406 4.64 11.03 16.10
CA GLN A 406 3.88 11.03 14.85
C GLN A 406 4.56 10.15 13.80
N ASP A 407 3.77 9.36 13.07
CA ASP A 407 4.20 8.51 11.95
C ASP A 407 5.22 7.42 12.36
N THR A 408 5.04 6.77 13.52
CA THR A 408 6.01 5.81 14.09
C THR A 408 6.35 4.64 13.16
N LEU A 409 5.35 3.90 12.70
CA LEU A 409 5.49 2.70 11.88
C LEU A 409 4.85 2.92 10.51
N TYR A 410 5.71 3.04 9.50
CA TYR A 410 5.28 3.19 8.11
C TYR A 410 5.20 1.81 7.44
N VAL A 411 4.01 1.21 7.47
CA VAL A 411 3.67 0.01 6.69
C VAL A 411 3.45 0.39 5.22
N HIS A 412 4.53 0.81 4.56
CA HIS A 412 4.51 1.49 3.27
C HIS A 412 3.76 0.70 2.19
N ALA A 413 4.22 -0.51 1.85
CA ALA A 413 3.65 -1.32 0.78
C ALA A 413 3.86 -2.83 0.97
N LEU A 414 3.20 -3.64 0.13
CA LEU A 414 3.33 -5.12 0.05
C LEU A 414 2.86 -5.85 1.31
N ARG A 415 3.11 -7.17 1.40
CA ARG A 415 2.59 -8.04 2.47
C ARG A 415 3.50 -8.08 3.69
N GLN A 416 2.95 -7.83 4.87
CA GLN A 416 3.70 -7.67 6.12
C GLN A 416 2.98 -8.34 7.29
N PHE A 417 3.72 -9.05 8.14
CA PHE A 417 3.19 -9.70 9.33
C PHE A 417 3.94 -9.25 10.59
N TYR A 418 3.19 -8.77 11.58
CA TYR A 418 3.70 -8.31 12.87
C TYR A 418 3.13 -9.18 13.98
N ARG A 419 4.00 -9.79 14.80
CA ARG A 419 3.62 -10.73 15.86
C ARG A 419 4.29 -10.36 17.17
N GLU A 420 3.50 -10.24 18.23
CA GLU A 420 4.02 -9.98 19.60
C GLU A 420 4.89 -8.71 19.67
N CYS A 421 4.59 -7.71 18.84
CA CYS A 421 5.31 -6.44 18.82
C CYS A 421 4.70 -5.42 19.80
N ASP A 422 5.53 -4.49 20.29
CA ASP A 422 5.07 -3.28 20.99
C ASP A 422 5.18 -2.08 20.05
N ILE A 423 4.10 -1.31 19.88
CA ILE A 423 4.04 -0.18 18.95
C ILE A 423 3.48 1.02 19.71
N SER A 424 4.26 2.10 19.81
CA SER A 424 3.84 3.30 20.53
C SER A 424 4.03 4.58 19.72
N GLY A 425 3.05 5.47 19.78
CA GLY A 425 3.08 6.75 19.07
C GLY A 425 1.85 7.61 19.36
N THR A 426 1.70 8.70 18.60
CA THR A 426 0.65 9.69 18.79
C THR A 426 -0.28 9.82 17.59
N ILE A 427 0.11 10.60 16.59
CA ILE A 427 -0.68 10.88 15.38
C ILE A 427 -0.26 9.89 14.30
N ASP A 428 -1.24 9.23 13.68
CA ASP A 428 -1.08 8.34 12.52
C ASP A 428 0.06 7.32 12.68
N PHE A 429 0.23 6.78 13.89
CA PHE A 429 1.48 6.11 14.23
C PHE A 429 1.61 4.69 13.64
N ILE A 430 0.55 4.16 13.03
CA ILE A 430 0.59 3.02 12.09
C ILE A 430 -0.06 3.48 10.78
N PHE A 431 0.73 3.73 9.75
CA PHE A 431 0.21 4.33 8.51
C PHE A 431 0.85 3.71 7.27
N GLY A 432 0.20 3.91 6.12
CA GLY A 432 0.65 3.41 4.83
C GLY A 432 -0.39 2.57 4.11
N ASP A 433 0.07 1.84 3.09
CA ASP A 433 -0.78 1.12 2.16
C ASP A 433 -0.27 -0.31 1.89
N ALA A 434 0.38 -0.91 2.89
CA ALA A 434 0.65 -2.34 2.89
C ALA A 434 -0.63 -3.18 3.03
N THR A 435 -0.50 -4.46 2.73
CA THR A 435 -1.37 -5.51 3.29
C THR A 435 -0.71 -5.96 4.59
N ALA A 436 -1.13 -5.39 5.72
CA ALA A 436 -0.48 -5.59 7.02
C ALA A 436 -1.41 -6.27 8.02
N VAL A 437 -0.94 -7.37 8.64
CA VAL A 437 -1.64 -8.03 9.75
C VAL A 437 -0.79 -7.93 11.02
N PHE A 438 -1.41 -7.42 12.08
CA PHE A 438 -0.87 -7.36 13.43
C PHE A 438 -1.55 -8.41 14.28
N GLN A 439 -0.79 -9.30 14.90
CA GLN A 439 -1.31 -10.31 15.82
C GLN A 439 -0.62 -10.28 17.18
N LYS A 440 -1.40 -10.35 18.25
CA LYS A 440 -0.90 -10.33 19.64
C LYS A 440 0.08 -9.19 19.92
N CYS A 441 -0.07 -8.09 19.20
CA CYS A 441 0.72 -6.89 19.43
C CYS A 441 0.11 -6.07 20.57
N THR A 442 0.94 -5.31 21.26
CA THR A 442 0.48 -4.26 22.17
C THR A 442 0.62 -2.91 21.49
N ILE A 443 -0.50 -2.20 21.33
CA ILE A 443 -0.58 -0.92 20.65
C ILE A 443 -0.80 0.15 21.72
N ARG A 444 0.14 1.11 21.80
CA ARG A 444 0.30 2.02 22.93
C ARG A 444 0.25 3.49 22.52
N PRO A 445 -0.94 4.09 22.41
CA PRO A 445 -1.08 5.53 22.29
C PRO A 445 -0.38 6.23 23.46
N ARG A 446 0.48 7.20 23.18
CA ARG A 446 1.20 8.00 24.20
C ARG A 446 0.65 9.43 24.26
N GLN A 447 1.06 10.20 25.26
CA GLN A 447 0.60 11.59 25.40
C GLN A 447 1.21 12.47 24.28
N PRO A 448 0.38 13.11 23.42
CA PRO A 448 0.85 14.06 22.43
C PRO A 448 0.95 15.48 23.02
N LEU A 449 1.28 16.48 22.18
CA LEU A 449 1.22 17.88 22.58
C LEU A 449 -0.21 18.29 22.93
N ALA A 450 -0.35 19.40 23.67
CA ALA A 450 -1.65 19.96 24.00
C ALA A 450 -2.49 20.23 22.72
N ASN A 451 -3.78 19.91 22.80
CA ASN A 451 -4.76 20.02 21.71
C ASN A 451 -4.54 19.07 20.51
N GLN A 452 -3.54 18.19 20.56
CA GLN A 452 -3.44 17.09 19.60
C GLN A 452 -4.31 15.90 20.06
N ARG A 453 -4.59 15.01 19.11
CA ARG A 453 -5.31 13.76 19.32
C ARG A 453 -4.38 12.62 18.94
N ASN A 454 -4.60 11.45 19.52
CA ASN A 454 -3.96 10.24 19.07
C ASN A 454 -4.80 9.57 17.99
N ILE A 455 -4.13 9.09 16.95
CA ILE A 455 -4.73 8.32 15.87
C ILE A 455 -3.86 7.09 15.66
N ILE A 456 -4.44 5.91 15.89
CA ILE A 456 -3.70 4.65 15.78
C ILE A 456 -3.38 4.37 14.31
N THR A 457 -4.39 4.38 13.42
CA THR A 457 -4.17 4.09 12.00
C THR A 457 -4.48 5.26 11.06
N ALA A 458 -3.66 5.39 10.01
CA ALA A 458 -3.96 6.20 8.84
C ALA A 458 -3.69 5.40 7.56
N GLN A 459 -4.69 4.62 7.13
CA GLN A 459 -4.53 3.71 5.99
C GLN A 459 -4.73 4.44 4.65
N GLY A 460 -3.85 4.14 3.70
CA GLY A 460 -3.61 4.90 2.48
C GLY A 460 -4.14 4.31 1.18
N LYS A 461 -5.11 3.39 1.20
CA LYS A 461 -5.63 2.76 -0.03
C LYS A 461 -6.33 3.77 -0.94
N LYS A 462 -5.88 3.88 -2.19
CA LYS A 462 -6.34 4.89 -3.17
C LYS A 462 -7.14 4.30 -4.33
N ASP A 463 -6.98 3.01 -4.60
CA ASP A 463 -7.68 2.28 -5.66
C ASP A 463 -8.47 1.10 -5.08
N PRO A 464 -9.76 0.92 -5.46
CA PRO A 464 -10.61 -0.13 -4.91
C PRO A 464 -10.05 -1.54 -5.17
N ASN A 465 -9.29 -1.71 -6.26
CA ASN A 465 -8.77 -3.01 -6.68
C ASN A 465 -7.50 -3.42 -5.93
N GLU A 466 -6.92 -2.55 -5.11
CA GLU A 466 -5.78 -2.89 -4.27
C GLU A 466 -6.17 -3.95 -3.26
N SER A 467 -5.25 -4.88 -2.98
CA SER A 467 -5.42 -5.90 -1.94
C SER A 467 -4.90 -5.42 -0.57
N THR A 468 -4.78 -4.11 -0.39
CA THR A 468 -4.12 -3.46 0.76
C THR A 468 -5.12 -3.13 1.88
N GLY A 469 -4.59 -2.88 3.07
CA GLY A 469 -5.36 -2.62 4.28
C GLY A 469 -4.59 -2.99 5.55
N ILE A 470 -5.05 -2.48 6.68
CA ILE A 470 -4.51 -2.80 8.01
C ILE A 470 -5.49 -3.69 8.75
N SER A 471 -5.03 -4.84 9.22
CA SER A 471 -5.79 -5.79 10.05
C SER A 471 -5.13 -5.92 11.42
N ILE A 472 -5.86 -5.55 12.48
CA ILE A 472 -5.43 -5.66 13.88
C ILE A 472 -6.22 -6.80 14.50
N GLN A 473 -5.60 -7.95 14.70
CA GLN A 473 -6.24 -9.17 15.19
C GLN A 473 -5.65 -9.61 16.53
N GLY A 474 -6.48 -9.92 17.52
CA GLY A 474 -5.97 -10.54 18.76
C GLY A 474 -4.97 -9.66 19.52
N CYS A 475 -5.04 -8.34 19.36
CA CYS A 475 -4.09 -7.40 19.95
C CYS A 475 -4.63 -6.81 21.26
N THR A 476 -3.81 -5.99 21.93
CA THR A 476 -4.23 -5.17 23.06
C THR A 476 -3.96 -3.70 22.75
N ILE A 477 -4.97 -2.84 22.88
CA ILE A 477 -4.85 -1.38 22.78
C ILE A 477 -4.95 -0.81 24.19
N ALA A 478 -3.84 -0.29 24.72
CA ALA A 478 -3.76 0.25 26.07
C ALA A 478 -2.85 1.47 26.10
N PRO A 479 -3.07 2.47 26.97
CA PRO A 479 -2.22 3.66 26.98
C PRO A 479 -0.75 3.29 27.30
N TYR A 480 0.18 4.02 26.72
CA TYR A 480 1.62 3.85 26.98
C TYR A 480 1.95 4.05 28.47
N SER A 481 1.25 4.98 29.11
CA SER A 481 1.42 5.37 30.51
C SER A 481 0.10 5.86 31.11
N THR A 482 0.02 5.97 32.44
CA THR A 482 -1.23 6.32 33.16
C THR A 482 -1.66 7.78 32.99
N ASP A 483 -0.80 8.63 32.45
CA ASP A 483 -0.99 10.07 32.22
C ASP A 483 -1.49 10.41 30.81
N VAL A 484 -1.78 9.39 29.98
CA VAL A 484 -2.39 9.62 28.66
C VAL A 484 -3.82 10.11 28.84
N THR A 485 -4.03 11.39 28.55
CA THR A 485 -5.33 12.09 28.68
C THR A 485 -5.91 12.51 27.33
N ALA A 486 -5.12 12.42 26.26
CA ALA A 486 -5.55 12.82 24.94
C ALA A 486 -6.63 11.89 24.37
N GLN A 487 -7.59 12.48 23.65
CA GLN A 487 -8.55 11.73 22.86
C GLN A 487 -7.82 10.83 21.86
N THR A 488 -8.18 9.56 21.82
CA THR A 488 -7.54 8.56 20.97
C THR A 488 -8.56 7.89 20.07
N TYR A 489 -8.24 7.74 18.80
CA TYR A 489 -9.09 7.11 17.78
C TYR A 489 -8.38 5.90 17.16
N LEU A 490 -9.16 4.89 16.79
CA LEU A 490 -8.70 3.70 16.07
C LEU A 490 -8.06 4.06 14.73
N GLY A 491 -8.57 5.09 14.05
CA GLY A 491 -7.95 5.58 12.83
C GLY A 491 -8.67 6.74 12.15
N ARG A 492 -8.09 7.21 11.06
CA ARG A 492 -8.69 8.18 10.11
C ARG A 492 -8.30 7.88 8.67
N PRO A 493 -9.17 8.15 7.68
CA PRO A 493 -8.94 7.69 6.30
C PRO A 493 -8.01 8.63 5.54
N TRP A 494 -6.75 8.25 5.37
CA TRP A 494 -5.78 9.06 4.63
C TRP A 494 -6.15 9.17 3.14
N LYS A 495 -6.70 8.09 2.55
CA LYS A 495 -7.14 8.04 1.16
C LYS A 495 -8.56 7.47 1.04
N ASN A 496 -9.15 7.60 -0.16
CA ASN A 496 -10.59 7.41 -0.38
C ASN A 496 -11.10 5.97 -0.18
N TYR A 497 -10.22 4.96 -0.25
CA TYR A 497 -10.58 3.55 -0.05
C TYR A 497 -9.98 2.97 1.23
N SER A 498 -9.64 3.86 2.18
CA SER A 498 -8.97 3.50 3.43
C SER A 498 -9.63 2.29 4.08
N THR A 499 -8.85 1.24 4.35
CA THR A 499 -9.34 -0.04 4.87
C THR A 499 -8.61 -0.40 6.16
N THR A 500 -9.31 -0.41 7.30
CA THR A 500 -8.78 -0.83 8.60
C THR A 500 -9.79 -1.70 9.33
N ILE A 501 -9.36 -2.87 9.78
CA ILE A 501 -10.19 -3.84 10.48
C ILE A 501 -9.58 -4.10 11.87
N VAL A 502 -10.38 -3.93 12.91
CA VAL A 502 -9.98 -4.21 14.30
C VAL A 502 -10.83 -5.36 14.81
N MET A 503 -10.21 -6.52 15.05
CA MET A 503 -10.95 -7.74 15.38
C MET A 503 -10.31 -8.52 16.51
N GLN A 504 -11.14 -9.18 17.33
CA GLN A 504 -10.73 -10.02 18.47
C GLN A 504 -9.72 -9.32 19.39
N THR A 505 -9.79 -7.99 19.47
CA THR A 505 -8.78 -7.14 20.12
C THR A 505 -9.34 -6.60 21.43
N GLU A 506 -8.53 -6.61 22.47
CA GLU A 506 -8.86 -5.96 23.74
C GLU A 506 -8.61 -4.45 23.60
N ILE A 507 -9.68 -3.67 23.60
CA ILE A 507 -9.65 -2.21 23.45
C ILE A 507 -9.85 -1.57 24.84
N GLY A 508 -8.78 -0.97 25.36
CA GLY A 508 -8.81 -0.22 26.62
C GLY A 508 -9.62 1.07 26.53
N ALA A 509 -9.92 1.65 27.70
CA ALA A 509 -10.77 2.84 27.83
C ALA A 509 -10.15 4.12 27.24
N VAL A 510 -8.89 4.05 26.77
CA VAL A 510 -8.18 5.14 26.11
C VAL A 510 -8.83 5.53 24.78
N VAL A 511 -9.50 4.60 24.10
CA VAL A 511 -10.17 4.85 22.82
C VAL A 511 -11.48 5.60 23.04
N ASP A 512 -11.64 6.73 22.33
CA ASP A 512 -12.82 7.57 22.37
C ASP A 512 -14.06 6.82 21.86
N ARG A 513 -15.23 7.17 22.40
CA ARG A 513 -16.50 6.52 22.06
C ARG A 513 -16.83 6.61 20.58
N GLU A 514 -16.46 7.71 19.92
CA GLU A 514 -16.64 7.87 18.46
C GLU A 514 -15.84 6.82 17.66
N GLY A 515 -14.75 6.31 18.24
CA GLY A 515 -13.88 5.25 17.69
C GLY A 515 -13.00 5.72 16.53
N TRP A 516 -13.55 6.47 15.57
CA TRP A 516 -12.88 6.86 14.34
C TRP A 516 -12.94 8.37 14.12
N LEU A 517 -11.89 8.95 13.54
CA LEU A 517 -11.79 10.39 13.29
C LEU A 517 -11.86 10.70 11.79
N ALA A 518 -12.63 11.73 11.42
CA ALA A 518 -12.67 12.18 10.03
C ALA A 518 -11.31 12.79 9.63
N TRP A 519 -10.87 12.57 8.39
CA TRP A 519 -9.64 13.18 7.87
C TRP A 519 -9.72 14.70 7.89
N THR A 520 -10.81 15.24 7.32
CA THR A 520 -11.13 16.66 7.36
C THR A 520 -12.21 16.90 8.43
N PRO A 521 -11.96 17.76 9.42
CA PRO A 521 -12.93 18.05 10.47
C PRO A 521 -14.29 18.47 9.92
N GLY A 522 -15.37 17.83 10.39
CA GLY A 522 -16.74 18.12 9.99
C GLY A 522 -17.16 17.57 8.61
N VAL A 523 -16.26 16.89 7.89
CA VAL A 523 -16.56 16.29 6.59
C VAL A 523 -16.60 14.77 6.75
N ALA A 524 -17.75 14.17 6.42
CA ALA A 524 -17.86 12.72 6.40
C ALA A 524 -16.88 12.13 5.36
N PRO A 525 -16.20 11.03 5.67
CA PRO A 525 -15.33 10.37 4.70
C PRO A 525 -16.16 9.78 3.54
N PRO A 526 -15.50 9.46 2.41
CA PRO A 526 -16.14 8.74 1.31
C PRO A 526 -16.81 7.45 1.80
N ASP A 527 -17.95 7.10 1.21
CA ASP A 527 -18.64 5.83 1.47
C ASP A 527 -17.82 4.60 1.03
N THR A 528 -16.76 4.82 0.25
CA THR A 528 -15.81 3.83 -0.23
C THR A 528 -14.76 3.39 0.79
N ILE A 529 -14.65 4.03 1.95
CA ILE A 529 -13.79 3.52 3.03
C ILE A 529 -14.36 2.21 3.58
N ASN A 530 -13.53 1.43 4.26
CA ASN A 530 -13.96 0.18 4.88
C ASN A 530 -13.32 0.03 6.26
N TYR A 531 -14.00 0.60 7.25
CA TYR A 531 -13.65 0.48 8.66
C TYR A 531 -14.59 -0.49 9.34
N ALA A 532 -14.06 -1.48 10.05
CA ALA A 532 -14.88 -2.48 10.71
C ALA A 532 -14.32 -2.96 12.04
N GLU A 533 -15.24 -3.36 12.91
CA GLU A 533 -14.96 -3.96 14.21
C GLU A 533 -15.60 -5.36 14.29
N PHE A 534 -14.91 -6.33 14.90
CA PHE A 534 -15.42 -7.71 15.04
C PHE A 534 -14.98 -8.34 16.36
N GLN A 535 -15.92 -8.70 17.23
CA GLN A 535 -15.67 -9.42 18.49
C GLN A 535 -14.55 -8.80 19.36
N ASN A 536 -14.47 -7.48 19.41
CA ASN A 536 -13.56 -6.77 20.29
C ASN A 536 -14.07 -6.78 21.74
N THR A 537 -13.16 -6.78 22.70
CA THR A 537 -13.48 -6.80 24.14
C THR A 537 -12.86 -5.59 24.85
N GLY A 538 -13.18 -5.38 26.12
CA GLY A 538 -12.64 -4.29 26.92
C GLY A 538 -13.49 -3.02 26.91
N PRO A 539 -13.20 -2.06 27.80
CA PRO A 539 -14.06 -0.89 28.03
C PRO A 539 -14.15 0.08 26.83
N GLY A 540 -13.19 0.06 25.91
CA GLY A 540 -13.21 0.87 24.68
C GLY A 540 -13.85 0.19 23.48
N SER A 541 -14.34 -1.07 23.61
CA SER A 541 -14.88 -1.84 22.48
C SER A 541 -16.37 -1.63 22.21
N MET A 542 -17.09 -0.90 23.07
CA MET A 542 -18.51 -0.61 22.84
C MET A 542 -18.71 0.17 21.54
N VAL A 543 -19.53 -0.38 20.65
CA VAL A 543 -19.82 0.23 19.36
C VAL A 543 -20.96 1.24 19.43
N GLU A 544 -21.73 1.24 20.54
CA GLU A 544 -22.78 2.22 20.79
C GLU A 544 -22.20 3.63 20.96
N GLY A 545 -22.37 4.48 19.95
CA GLY A 545 -21.86 5.85 19.93
C GLY A 545 -20.65 6.05 19.03
N ARG A 546 -20.25 5.01 18.30
CA ARG A 546 -19.36 5.13 17.14
C ARG A 546 -19.98 6.04 16.09
N VAL A 547 -19.11 6.56 15.21
CA VAL A 547 -19.52 7.31 14.01
C VAL A 547 -20.53 6.55 13.15
N LYS A 548 -21.33 7.27 12.36
CA LYS A 548 -22.37 6.70 11.48
C LYS A 548 -22.03 6.81 9.99
N TRP A 549 -20.74 6.75 9.65
CA TRP A 549 -20.30 6.87 8.26
C TRP A 549 -20.73 5.66 7.45
N ALA A 550 -21.03 5.87 6.16
CA ALA A 550 -21.48 4.79 5.27
C ALA A 550 -20.43 3.67 5.12
N GLY A 551 -19.14 4.02 5.11
CA GLY A 551 -18.03 3.07 5.04
C GLY A 551 -17.58 2.48 6.39
N TYR A 552 -18.30 2.76 7.49
CA TYR A 552 -18.05 2.15 8.79
C TYR A 552 -19.06 1.04 9.09
N ARG A 553 -18.57 -0.13 9.51
CA ARG A 553 -19.33 -1.35 9.77
C ARG A 553 -19.09 -1.81 11.21
N PRO A 554 -19.98 -1.46 12.17
CA PRO A 554 -19.74 -1.67 13.60
C PRO A 554 -19.72 -3.14 14.03
N GLU A 555 -20.36 -4.01 13.26
CA GLU A 555 -20.38 -5.45 13.52
C GLU A 555 -20.46 -6.16 12.17
N ILE A 556 -19.34 -6.71 11.72
CA ILE A 556 -19.27 -7.51 10.49
C ILE A 556 -19.47 -8.99 10.80
N SER A 557 -19.83 -9.80 9.80
CA SER A 557 -19.96 -11.25 9.99
C SER A 557 -18.59 -11.94 10.13
N ALA A 558 -18.59 -13.19 10.63
CA ALA A 558 -17.37 -14.00 10.67
C ALA A 558 -16.79 -14.26 9.27
N GLU A 559 -17.65 -14.44 8.26
CA GLU A 559 -17.24 -14.60 6.86
C GLU A 559 -16.57 -13.33 6.33
N GLU A 560 -17.08 -12.16 6.70
CA GLU A 560 -16.47 -10.88 6.32
C GLU A 560 -15.14 -10.65 7.03
N ALA A 561 -15.07 -10.91 8.34
CA ALA A 561 -13.84 -10.79 9.13
C ALA A 561 -12.77 -11.79 8.67
N SER A 562 -13.17 -13.00 8.24
CA SER A 562 -12.24 -14.04 7.78
C SER A 562 -11.35 -13.60 6.60
N LYS A 563 -11.83 -12.65 5.78
CA LYS A 563 -11.08 -12.07 4.65
C LYS A 563 -9.84 -11.29 5.07
N TYR A 564 -9.77 -10.87 6.34
CA TYR A 564 -8.68 -10.07 6.90
C TYR A 564 -7.76 -10.86 7.85
N THR A 565 -7.92 -12.18 7.88
CA THR A 565 -7.06 -13.10 8.64
C THR A 565 -5.74 -13.36 7.89
N VAL A 566 -4.75 -13.92 8.59
CA VAL A 566 -3.45 -14.24 7.99
C VAL A 566 -3.58 -15.17 6.78
N HIS A 567 -4.48 -16.16 6.83
CA HIS A 567 -4.70 -17.07 5.71
C HIS A 567 -5.19 -16.35 4.46
N ALA A 568 -6.29 -15.60 4.56
CA ALA A 568 -6.96 -15.03 3.39
C ALA A 568 -6.34 -13.72 2.92
N PHE A 569 -5.82 -12.90 3.84
CA PHE A 569 -5.34 -11.56 3.53
C PHE A 569 -3.87 -11.54 3.11
N LEU A 570 -3.04 -12.41 3.72
CA LEU A 570 -1.60 -12.47 3.45
C LEU A 570 -1.18 -13.69 2.62
N ASP A 571 -2.06 -14.64 2.34
CA ASP A 571 -1.67 -15.99 1.88
C ASP A 571 -0.65 -16.63 2.84
N GLY A 572 -0.85 -16.47 4.16
CA GLY A 572 0.19 -16.71 5.17
C GLY A 572 0.82 -18.10 5.14
N SER A 573 0.03 -19.14 4.81
CA SER A 573 0.53 -20.52 4.67
C SER A 573 1.60 -20.69 3.59
N GLU A 574 1.63 -19.81 2.59
CA GLU A 574 2.62 -19.88 1.50
C GLU A 574 4.01 -19.39 1.93
N TRP A 575 4.11 -18.49 2.91
CA TRP A 575 5.38 -17.82 3.23
C TRP A 575 5.67 -17.56 4.70
N ILE A 576 4.67 -17.40 5.57
CA ILE A 576 4.88 -17.21 7.01
C ILE A 576 5.30 -18.53 7.66
N ASP A 577 4.72 -19.66 7.24
CA ASP A 577 5.16 -21.01 7.67
C ASP A 577 6.66 -21.23 7.42
N GLN A 578 7.19 -20.62 6.37
CA GLN A 578 8.60 -20.71 6.03
C GLN A 578 9.47 -19.87 6.95
N SER A 579 8.94 -18.85 7.62
CA SER A 579 9.69 -18.03 8.58
C SER A 579 9.83 -18.69 9.96
N GLY A 580 8.96 -19.66 10.26
CA GLY A 580 8.83 -20.24 11.60
C GLY A 580 8.05 -19.37 12.58
N ALA A 581 7.46 -18.23 12.18
CA ALA A 581 6.58 -17.49 13.08
C ALA A 581 5.36 -18.34 13.47
N THR A 582 4.96 -18.29 14.74
CA THR A 582 3.66 -18.80 15.18
C THR A 582 2.61 -17.72 14.92
N TYR A 583 1.47 -18.13 14.36
CA TYR A 583 0.38 -17.21 14.02
C TYR A 583 -0.97 -17.91 14.08
N GLU A 584 -2.03 -17.14 14.33
CA GLU A 584 -3.39 -17.63 14.13
C GLU A 584 -3.76 -17.49 12.66
N SER A 585 -3.98 -18.59 11.96
CA SER A 585 -4.23 -18.56 10.52
C SER A 585 -5.60 -17.96 10.16
N THR A 586 -6.60 -18.21 11.00
CA THR A 586 -8.00 -17.81 10.82
C THR A 586 -8.51 -17.03 12.05
N LEU A 587 -9.82 -16.75 12.09
CA LEU A 587 -10.51 -16.26 13.30
C LEU A 587 -10.43 -17.27 14.45
#